data_AF-A0A831L6P3-F1
#
_entry.id   AF-A0A831L6P3-F1
#
_cell.length_a   1.000
_cell.length_b   1.000
_cell.length_c   1.000
_cell.angle_alpha   90.00
_cell.angle_beta   90.00
_cell.angle_gamma   90.00
#
_symmetry.space_group_name_H-M   'P 1'
#
loop_
_entity.id
_entity.type
_entity.pdbx_description
1 polymer ?
#
loop_
_entity_poly.entity_id
_entity_poly.type
_entity_poly.pdbx_seq_one_letter_code
_entity_poly.pdbx_strand_id
1 'polypeptide(L)'
;MLWLEGQPKPDLQVGLPTIKGGGKMDEGILRRLMRCARQLERLSGRDLASLGLGSGRVRLLLGILQNPGVTQESLSIHAGVDKTTTAKAVKRLEARGYVQRLQDETDRRLRRLFPTDSARSLKPDLERRLRLVHEIMLQGFLETEISRLSGYLSRMLENLDRNSGRNGTLDFRAVPPTTGWD
;
A
#
# COMPACT_ATOMS: atom_id res chain seq x y z
N MET A 1 6.62 -44.11 -13.40
CA MET A 1 5.17 -44.32 -13.23
C MET A 1 4.47 -43.10 -13.80
N LEU A 2 3.66 -43.31 -14.83
CA LEU A 2 3.05 -42.32 -15.72
C LEU A 2 2.14 -41.34 -14.96
N TRP A 3 2.26 -40.05 -15.26
CA TRP A 3 1.20 -39.06 -15.00
C TRP A 3 0.12 -39.26 -16.06
N LEU A 4 -1.08 -39.68 -15.64
CA LEU A 4 -2.25 -39.75 -16.52
C LEU A 4 -2.77 -38.34 -16.81
N GLU A 5 -2.86 -38.01 -18.09
CA GLU A 5 -3.55 -36.85 -18.62
C GLU A 5 -5.06 -36.92 -18.29
N GLY A 6 -5.67 -35.81 -17.86
CA GLY A 6 -7.14 -35.65 -17.88
C GLY A 6 -7.90 -35.43 -16.56
N GLN A 7 -7.24 -35.25 -15.41
CA GLN A 7 -7.95 -34.89 -14.17
C GLN A 7 -7.89 -33.36 -13.95
N PRO A 8 -9.02 -32.66 -13.71
CA PRO A 8 -8.98 -31.25 -13.32
C PRO A 8 -8.22 -31.12 -11.99
N LYS A 9 -7.31 -30.14 -11.90
CA LYS A 9 -6.63 -29.82 -10.64
C LYS A 9 -7.70 -29.55 -9.57
N PRO A 10 -7.62 -30.14 -8.36
CA PRO A 10 -8.58 -29.83 -7.32
C PRO A 10 -8.48 -28.33 -7.02
N ASP A 11 -9.62 -27.65 -7.12
CA ASP A 11 -9.76 -26.27 -6.71
C ASP A 11 -9.15 -26.12 -5.32
N LEU A 12 -8.13 -25.26 -5.20
CA LEU A 12 -7.59 -24.88 -3.90
C LEU A 12 -8.68 -24.06 -3.18
N GLN A 13 -9.62 -24.75 -2.54
CA GLN A 13 -10.46 -24.16 -1.52
C GLN A 13 -9.54 -23.88 -0.31
N VAL A 14 -8.92 -22.71 -0.33
CA VAL A 14 -8.25 -22.16 0.86
C VAL A 14 -9.34 -21.75 1.84
N GLY A 15 -9.94 -22.72 2.52
CA GLY A 15 -10.79 -22.47 3.66
C GLY A 15 -9.92 -22.00 4.81
N LEU A 16 -10.00 -20.71 5.15
CA LEU A 16 -9.38 -20.18 6.37
C LEU A 16 -10.08 -20.78 7.61
N PRO A 17 -9.35 -20.95 8.74
CA PRO A 17 -9.91 -21.56 9.94
C PRO A 17 -11.10 -20.75 10.46
N THR A 18 -12.24 -21.42 10.61
CA THR A 18 -13.46 -20.84 11.20
C THR A 18 -13.29 -20.73 12.72
N ILE A 19 -13.37 -19.52 13.26
CA ILE A 19 -13.48 -19.32 14.71
C ILE A 19 -14.89 -19.77 15.13
N LYS A 20 -14.98 -20.75 16.03
CA LYS A 20 -16.27 -21.24 16.55
C LYS A 20 -16.84 -20.24 17.55
N GLY A 21 -17.98 -19.64 17.21
CA GLY A 21 -18.86 -18.91 18.14
C GLY A 21 -19.40 -17.60 17.57
N GLY A 22 -20.67 -17.60 17.13
CA GLY A 22 -21.50 -16.40 16.98
C GLY A 22 -21.29 -15.54 15.73
N GLY A 23 -22.05 -15.82 14.67
CA GLY A 23 -22.19 -14.98 13.48
C GLY A 23 -21.13 -15.24 12.42
N LYS A 24 -21.55 -15.51 11.17
CA LYS A 24 -20.64 -15.38 10.02
C LYS A 24 -20.14 -13.94 10.05
N MET A 25 -18.86 -13.73 10.40
CA MET A 25 -18.24 -12.43 10.18
C MET A 25 -18.53 -12.06 8.72
N ASP A 26 -19.15 -10.91 8.46
CA ASP A 26 -19.18 -10.36 7.10
C ASP A 26 -17.75 -9.92 6.74
N GLU A 27 -16.87 -10.91 6.61
CA GLU A 27 -15.52 -10.80 6.06
C GLU A 27 -15.56 -10.23 4.63
N GLY A 28 -16.74 -10.01 4.05
CA GLY A 28 -16.91 -9.47 2.72
C GLY A 28 -16.12 -8.19 2.53
N ILE A 29 -16.22 -7.20 3.45
CA ILE A 29 -15.49 -5.93 3.28
C ILE A 29 -13.98 -6.14 3.35
N LEU A 30 -13.48 -6.79 4.40
CA LEU A 30 -12.03 -7.04 4.56
C LEU A 30 -11.47 -7.86 3.39
N ARG A 31 -12.17 -8.90 2.96
CA ARG A 31 -11.79 -9.75 1.83
C ARG A 31 -11.81 -9.00 0.50
N ARG A 32 -12.82 -8.15 0.27
CA ARG A 32 -12.91 -7.27 -0.91
C ARG A 32 -11.75 -6.27 -0.92
N LEU A 33 -11.48 -5.59 0.20
CA LEU A 33 -10.36 -4.66 0.34
C LEU A 33 -9.02 -5.35 0.05
N MET A 34 -8.76 -6.50 0.67
CA MET A 34 -7.54 -7.27 0.43
C MET A 34 -7.42 -7.75 -1.03
N ARG A 35 -8.53 -8.15 -1.67
CA ARG A 35 -8.54 -8.55 -3.08
C ARG A 35 -8.26 -7.36 -3.99
N CYS A 36 -8.88 -6.21 -3.74
CA CYS A 36 -8.62 -4.96 -4.47
C CYS A 36 -7.15 -4.55 -4.34
N ALA A 37 -6.61 -4.53 -3.12
CA ALA A 37 -5.21 -4.18 -2.86
C ALA A 37 -4.24 -5.08 -3.65
N ARG A 38 -4.44 -6.41 -3.61
CA ARG A 38 -3.59 -7.36 -4.38
C ARG A 38 -3.71 -7.17 -5.89
N GLN A 39 -4.91 -6.89 -6.41
CA GLN A 39 -5.10 -6.64 -7.84
C GLN A 39 -4.43 -5.32 -8.26
N LEU A 40 -4.58 -4.26 -7.47
CA LEU A 40 -3.90 -2.99 -7.69
C LEU A 40 -2.38 -3.15 -7.68
N GLU A 41 -1.83 -3.90 -6.72
CA GLU A 41 -0.40 -4.19 -6.65
C GLU A 41 0.10 -4.97 -7.87
N ARG A 42 -0.70 -5.93 -8.37
CA ARG A 42 -0.37 -6.71 -9.57
C ARG A 42 -0.37 -5.87 -10.84
N LEU A 43 -1.40 -5.05 -11.04
CA LEU A 43 -1.53 -4.18 -12.21
C LEU A 43 -0.44 -3.10 -12.20
N SER A 44 -0.28 -2.42 -11.07
CA SER A 44 0.79 -1.42 -10.89
C SER A 44 2.17 -2.05 -11.03
N GLY A 45 2.39 -3.24 -10.46
CA GLY A 45 3.68 -3.92 -10.51
C GLY A 45 4.14 -4.29 -11.92
N ARG A 46 3.23 -4.69 -12.81
CA ARG A 46 3.54 -5.00 -14.21
C ARG A 46 3.86 -3.75 -15.02
N ASP A 47 3.07 -2.70 -14.83
CA ASP A 47 3.27 -1.44 -15.54
C ASP A 47 4.55 -0.73 -15.08
N LEU A 48 4.84 -0.76 -13.78
CA LEU A 48 5.98 -0.07 -13.21
C LEU A 48 7.30 -0.85 -13.32
N ALA A 49 7.23 -2.16 -13.60
CA ALA A 49 8.40 -2.96 -13.93
C ALA A 49 9.13 -2.41 -15.17
N SER A 50 8.43 -1.75 -16.09
CA SER A 50 9.04 -1.10 -17.26
C SER A 50 9.94 0.09 -16.89
N LEU A 51 9.79 0.66 -15.68
CA LEU A 51 10.68 1.68 -15.14
C LEU A 51 11.90 1.06 -14.42
N GLY A 52 12.07 -0.26 -14.52
CA GLY A 52 13.08 -1.04 -13.80
C GLY A 52 12.87 -1.05 -12.27
N LEU A 53 11.82 -0.42 -11.76
CA LEU A 53 11.49 -0.27 -10.34
C LEU A 53 10.49 -1.36 -9.92
N GLY A 54 10.67 -1.90 -8.71
CA GLY A 54 9.70 -2.85 -8.14
C GLY A 54 8.54 -2.07 -7.51
N SER A 55 7.34 -2.67 -7.45
CA SER A 55 6.11 -2.03 -6.96
C SER A 55 6.28 -1.26 -5.63
N GLY A 56 6.90 -1.88 -4.61
CA GLY A 56 7.14 -1.22 -3.32
C GLY A 56 8.09 -0.01 -3.38
N ARG A 57 9.05 0.00 -4.32
CA ARG A 57 9.97 1.15 -4.51
C ARG A 57 9.27 2.32 -5.17
N VAL A 58 8.29 2.07 -6.04
CA VAL A 58 7.56 3.14 -6.71
C VAL A 58 6.68 3.89 -5.73
N ARG A 59 6.01 3.19 -4.81
CA ARG A 59 5.23 3.84 -3.73
C ARG A 59 6.11 4.80 -2.92
N LEU A 60 7.31 4.35 -2.54
CA LEU A 60 8.25 5.18 -1.78
C LEU A 60 8.82 6.34 -2.61
N LEU A 61 9.13 6.13 -3.90
CA LEU A 61 9.59 7.20 -4.78
C LEU A 61 8.51 8.26 -5.01
N LEU A 62 7.25 7.85 -5.20
CA LEU A 62 6.10 8.76 -5.29
C LEU A 62 5.93 9.58 -4.00
N GLY A 63 6.03 8.92 -2.84
CA GLY A 63 5.97 9.61 -1.55
C GLY A 63 7.04 10.70 -1.41
N ILE A 64 8.27 10.42 -1.87
CA ILE A 64 9.38 11.40 -1.88
C ILE A 64 9.16 12.49 -2.94
N LEU A 65 8.64 12.16 -4.13
CA LEU A 65 8.33 13.13 -5.18
C LEU A 65 7.23 14.13 -4.76
N GLN A 66 6.25 13.66 -3.98
CA GLN A 66 5.17 14.47 -3.44
C GLN A 66 5.59 15.26 -2.20
N ASN A 67 6.51 14.70 -1.39
CA ASN A 67 6.98 15.30 -0.15
C ASN A 67 8.52 15.41 -0.12
N PRO A 68 9.14 16.26 -0.96
CA PRO A 68 10.58 16.48 -0.89
C PRO A 68 11.00 16.93 0.52
N GLY A 69 12.04 16.32 1.07
CA GLY A 69 12.51 16.60 2.42
C GLY A 69 11.91 15.70 3.50
N VAL A 70 11.07 14.71 3.13
CA VAL A 70 10.53 13.73 4.07
C VAL A 70 11.65 12.89 4.71
N THR A 71 11.46 12.53 5.99
CA THR A 71 12.37 11.60 6.66
C THR A 71 12.02 10.16 6.31
N GLN A 72 12.97 9.24 6.45
CA GLN A 72 12.71 7.83 6.20
C GLN A 72 11.67 7.23 7.18
N GLU A 73 11.61 7.76 8.40
CA GLU A 73 10.64 7.35 9.41
C GLU A 73 9.22 7.76 9.00
N SER A 74 9.01 9.04 8.69
CA SER A 74 7.72 9.53 8.21
C SER A 74 7.29 8.82 6.92
N LEU A 75 8.23 8.55 6.02
CA LEU A 75 7.95 7.80 4.79
C LEU A 75 7.51 6.35 5.06
N SER A 76 8.11 5.68 6.05
CA SER A 76 7.75 4.31 6.45
C SER A 76 6.32 4.25 6.98
N ILE A 77 5.99 5.19 7.88
CA ILE A 77 4.65 5.33 8.47
C ILE A 77 3.62 5.57 7.36
N HIS A 78 3.86 6.57 6.52
CA HIS A 78 2.92 6.95 5.47
C HIS A 78 2.75 5.88 4.38
N ALA A 79 3.80 5.12 4.07
CA ALA A 79 3.73 4.05 3.08
C ALA A 79 3.12 2.75 3.63
N GLY A 80 2.95 2.63 4.95
CA GLY A 80 2.57 1.39 5.62
C GLY A 80 3.61 0.28 5.47
N VAL A 81 4.89 0.64 5.42
CA VAL A 81 6.01 -0.29 5.17
C VAL A 81 6.99 -0.22 6.34
N ASP A 82 7.48 -1.36 6.79
CA ASP A 82 8.43 -1.43 7.91
C ASP A 82 9.74 -0.67 7.62
N LYS A 83 10.39 -0.20 8.69
CA LYS A 83 11.60 0.64 8.60
C LYS A 83 12.74 -0.05 7.84
N THR A 84 12.89 -1.37 7.95
CA THR A 84 13.96 -2.13 7.31
C THR A 84 13.74 -2.24 5.80
N THR A 85 12.51 -2.51 5.39
CA THR A 85 12.12 -2.54 3.98
C THR A 85 12.23 -1.16 3.35
N THR A 86 11.78 -0.12 4.04
CA THR A 86 11.95 1.28 3.57
C THR A 86 13.43 1.64 3.42
N ALA A 87 14.29 1.30 4.39
CA ALA A 87 15.73 1.55 4.30
C ALA A 87 16.37 0.89 3.06
N LYS A 88 16.07 -0.38 2.84
CA LYS A 88 16.59 -1.14 1.67
C LYS A 88 16.07 -0.56 0.36
N ALA A 89 14.82 -0.14 0.31
CA ALA A 89 14.22 0.46 -0.87
C ALA A 89 14.83 1.84 -1.18
N VAL A 90 14.97 2.71 -0.18
CA VAL A 90 15.60 4.03 -0.32
C VAL A 90 17.04 3.88 -0.81
N LYS A 91 17.84 2.99 -0.21
CA LYS A 91 19.22 2.72 -0.66
C LYS A 91 19.30 2.32 -2.14
N ARG A 92 18.32 1.55 -2.63
CA ARG A 92 18.22 1.17 -4.05
C ARG A 92 17.79 2.32 -4.95
N LEU A 93 16.97 3.25 -4.45
CA LEU A 93 16.61 4.47 -5.18
C LEU A 93 17.78 5.44 -5.26
N GLU A 94 18.57 5.56 -4.19
CA GLU A 94 19.84 6.32 -4.17
C GLU A 94 20.84 5.75 -5.16
N ALA A 95 21.06 4.42 -5.15
CA ALA A 95 21.99 3.76 -6.07
C ALA A 95 21.59 3.89 -7.56
N ARG A 96 20.33 4.22 -7.84
CA ARG A 96 19.82 4.48 -9.19
C ARG A 96 19.77 5.96 -9.56
N GLY A 97 20.24 6.83 -8.67
CA GLY A 97 20.25 8.27 -8.90
C GLY A 97 18.86 8.90 -8.87
N TYR A 98 17.85 8.27 -8.26
CA TYR A 98 16.49 8.83 -8.15
C TYR A 98 16.26 9.60 -6.86
N VAL A 99 16.99 9.27 -5.81
CA VAL A 99 16.86 9.91 -4.49
C VAL A 99 18.23 10.34 -4.04
N GLN A 100 18.28 11.51 -3.40
CA GLN A 100 19.44 11.96 -2.65
C GLN A 100 19.05 12.18 -1.20
N ARG A 101 20.01 11.93 -0.30
CA ARG A 101 19.82 12.11 1.12
C ARG A 101 20.71 13.24 1.61
N LEU A 102 20.09 14.26 2.18
CA LEU A 102 20.77 15.44 2.72
C LEU A 102 20.66 15.44 4.25
N GLN A 103 21.70 15.93 4.92
CA GLN A 103 21.67 16.17 6.37
C GLN A 103 20.69 17.32 6.64
N ASP A 104 19.88 17.17 7.68
CA ASP A 104 18.99 18.25 8.10
C ASP A 104 19.81 19.43 8.67
N GLU A 105 19.40 20.65 8.33
CA GLU A 105 20.12 21.89 8.69
C GLU A 105 20.01 22.22 10.18
N THR A 106 18.94 21.77 10.84
CA THR A 106 18.63 22.06 12.26
C THR A 106 19.05 20.89 13.16
N ASP A 107 18.83 19.64 12.76
CA ASP A 107 19.26 18.45 13.49
C ASP A 107 20.13 17.54 12.63
N ARG A 108 21.45 17.62 12.83
CA ARG A 108 22.45 16.83 12.09
C ARG A 108 22.30 15.31 12.23
N ARG A 109 21.50 14.82 13.20
CA ARG A 109 21.18 13.40 13.35
C ARG A 109 20.12 12.95 12.36
N LEU A 110 19.30 13.87 11.87
CA LEU A 110 18.28 13.61 10.88
C LEU A 110 18.83 13.70 9.46
N ARG A 111 18.23 12.90 8.59
CA ARG A 111 18.50 12.93 7.16
C ARG A 111 17.20 12.96 6.39
N ARG A 112 17.14 13.88 5.42
CA ARG A 112 15.98 14.14 4.58
C ARG A 112 16.18 13.59 3.19
N LEU A 113 15.10 13.08 2.60
CA LEU A 113 15.09 12.47 1.28
C LEU A 113 14.54 13.44 0.26
N PHE A 114 15.27 13.65 -0.82
CA PHE A 114 14.87 14.53 -1.91
C PHE A 114 14.91 13.77 -3.24
N PRO A 115 13.94 14.00 -4.15
CA PRO A 115 14.02 13.46 -5.50
C PRO A 115 15.08 14.23 -6.29
N THR A 116 15.83 13.50 -7.11
CA THR A 116 16.73 14.08 -8.12
C THR A 116 15.94 14.52 -9.36
N ASP A 117 16.58 15.22 -10.29
CA ASP A 117 15.95 15.58 -11.57
C ASP A 117 15.59 14.34 -12.40
N SER A 118 16.39 13.28 -12.31
CA SER A 118 16.07 11.99 -12.93
C SER A 118 14.80 11.35 -12.36
N ALA A 119 14.54 11.50 -11.06
CA ALA A 119 13.25 11.06 -10.51
C ALA A 119 12.10 11.97 -10.91
N ARG A 120 12.33 13.29 -10.97
CA ARG A 120 11.31 14.26 -11.36
C ARG A 120 10.85 14.05 -12.80
N SER A 121 11.75 13.66 -13.70
CA SER A 121 11.38 13.36 -15.09
C SER A 121 10.46 12.14 -15.23
N LEU A 122 10.46 11.21 -14.26
CA LEU A 122 9.53 10.08 -14.23
C LEU A 122 8.11 10.47 -13.76
N LYS A 123 7.95 11.62 -13.11
CA LYS A 123 6.70 12.03 -12.48
C LYS A 123 5.52 12.06 -13.46
N PRO A 124 5.61 12.65 -14.67
CA PRO A 124 4.49 12.68 -15.61
C PRO A 124 4.04 11.28 -16.05
N ASP A 125 4.99 10.37 -16.28
CA ASP A 125 4.70 8.98 -16.64
C ASP A 125 4.03 8.22 -15.51
N LEU A 126 4.54 8.38 -14.28
CA LEU A 126 3.97 7.77 -13.09
C LEU A 126 2.55 8.26 -12.84
N GLU A 127 2.33 9.58 -12.89
CA GLU A 127 1.00 10.16 -12.68
C GLU A 127 0.00 9.70 -13.74
N ARG A 128 0.41 9.61 -15.00
CA ARG A 128 -0.46 9.08 -16.07
C ARG A 128 -0.89 7.66 -15.78
N ARG A 129 0.05 6.79 -15.38
CA ARG A 129 -0.25 5.38 -15.06
C ARG A 129 -1.17 5.27 -13.84
N LEU A 130 -0.92 6.06 -12.79
CA LEU A 130 -1.79 6.10 -11.62
C LEU A 130 -3.20 6.58 -11.97
N ARG A 131 -3.33 7.61 -12.83
CA ARG A 131 -4.63 8.08 -13.32
C ARG A 131 -5.38 6.98 -14.06
N LEU A 132 -4.72 6.24 -14.96
CA LEU A 132 -5.35 5.13 -15.67
C LEU A 132 -5.84 4.03 -14.71
N VAL A 133 -5.02 3.65 -13.72
CA VAL A 133 -5.44 2.66 -12.71
C VAL A 133 -6.63 3.18 -11.90
N HIS A 134 -6.63 4.47 -11.54
CA HIS A 134 -7.72 5.11 -10.82
C HIS A 134 -9.02 5.14 -11.63
N GLU A 135 -8.96 5.51 -12.91
CA GLU A 135 -10.10 5.52 -13.84
C GLU A 135 -10.68 4.12 -14.03
N ILE A 136 -9.84 3.10 -14.24
CA ILE A 136 -10.29 1.70 -14.38
C ILE A 136 -10.94 1.21 -13.08
N MET A 137 -10.36 1.55 -11.93
CA MET A 137 -10.88 1.13 -10.61
C MET A 137 -12.27 1.73 -10.33
N LEU A 138 -12.53 2.93 -10.82
CA LEU A 138 -13.77 3.68 -10.57
C LEU A 138 -14.73 3.69 -11.77
N GLN A 139 -14.46 2.89 -12.80
CA GLN A 139 -15.32 2.81 -13.97
C GLN A 139 -16.76 2.44 -13.56
N GLY A 140 -17.73 3.28 -13.95
CA GLY A 140 -19.14 3.08 -13.63
C GLY A 140 -19.60 3.69 -12.30
N PHE A 141 -18.71 4.32 -11.53
CA PHE A 141 -19.07 5.07 -10.33
C PHE A 141 -19.46 6.51 -10.67
N LEU A 142 -20.43 7.05 -9.93
CA LEU A 142 -20.75 8.47 -9.91
C LEU A 142 -19.78 9.24 -8.99
N GLU A 143 -19.59 10.54 -9.24
CA GLU A 143 -18.75 11.40 -8.40
C GLU A 143 -19.18 11.39 -6.92
N THR A 144 -20.49 11.35 -6.68
CA THR A 144 -21.06 11.27 -5.33
C THR A 144 -20.76 9.94 -4.64
N GLU A 145 -20.72 8.84 -5.39
CA GLU A 145 -20.33 7.51 -4.88
C GLU A 145 -18.84 7.46 -4.56
N ILE A 146 -17.99 8.04 -5.42
CA ILE A 146 -16.55 8.16 -5.20
C ILE A 146 -16.28 8.96 -3.92
N SER A 147 -16.96 10.09 -3.74
CA SER A 147 -16.83 10.92 -2.55
C SER A 147 -17.23 10.18 -1.27
N ARG A 148 -18.36 9.45 -1.30
CA ARG A 148 -18.79 8.60 -0.17
C ARG A 148 -17.81 7.48 0.13
N LEU A 149 -17.34 6.77 -0.89
CA LEU A 149 -16.35 5.71 -0.76
C LEU A 149 -15.06 6.24 -0.13
N SER A 150 -14.57 7.39 -0.59
CA SER A 150 -13.40 8.06 -0.02
C SER A 150 -13.60 8.34 1.47
N GLY A 151 -14.75 8.90 1.86
CA GLY A 151 -15.09 9.13 3.27
C GLY A 151 -15.11 7.85 4.11
N TYR A 152 -15.66 6.76 3.58
CA TYR A 152 -15.66 5.47 4.27
C TYR A 152 -14.26 4.88 4.44
N LEU A 153 -13.42 4.94 3.40
CA LEU A 153 -12.04 4.46 3.44
C LEU A 153 -11.19 5.28 4.42
N SER A 154 -11.32 6.61 4.43
CA SER A 154 -10.62 7.47 5.39
C SER A 154 -10.95 7.10 6.83
N ARG A 155 -12.25 6.93 7.14
CA ARG A 155 -12.67 6.50 8.49
C ARG A 155 -12.14 5.11 8.87
N MET A 156 -12.08 4.18 7.92
CA MET A 156 -11.46 2.86 8.14
C MET A 156 -9.96 2.99 8.44
N LEU A 157 -9.24 3.82 7.68
CA LEU A 157 -7.81 4.07 7.90
C LEU A 157 -7.54 4.75 9.24
N GLU A 158 -8.32 5.76 9.63
CA GLU A 158 -8.21 6.41 10.94
C GLU A 158 -8.41 5.42 12.10
N ASN A 159 -9.37 4.50 11.96
CA ASN A 159 -9.58 3.43 12.94
C ASN A 159 -8.37 2.50 13.01
N LEU A 160 -7.79 2.12 11.87
CA LEU A 160 -6.59 1.27 11.83
C LEU A 160 -5.37 1.97 12.44
N ASP A 161 -5.14 3.23 12.09
CA ASP A 161 -4.02 4.04 12.59
C ASP A 161 -4.10 4.18 14.12
N ARG A 162 -5.29 4.53 14.64
CA ARG A 162 -5.53 4.65 16.08
C ARG A 162 -5.27 3.35 16.85
N ASN A 163 -5.54 2.20 16.23
CA ASN A 163 -5.40 0.89 16.85
C ASN A 163 -4.10 0.16 16.43
N SER A 164 -3.19 0.85 15.74
CA SER A 164 -1.87 0.31 15.39
C SER A 164 -0.84 0.66 16.47
N GLY A 165 -0.25 -0.35 17.10
CA GLY A 165 0.87 -0.16 18.00
C GLY A 165 2.11 0.33 17.25
N ARG A 166 3.13 0.82 17.98
CA ARG A 166 4.39 1.38 17.43
C ARG A 166 5.13 0.48 16.40
N ASN A 167 4.80 -0.81 16.32
CA ASN A 167 5.39 -1.78 15.40
C ASN A 167 4.41 -2.33 14.32
N GLY A 168 3.23 -1.71 14.14
CA GLY A 168 2.23 -2.18 13.17
C GLY A 168 1.41 -3.39 13.65
N THR A 169 1.50 -3.75 14.93
CA THR A 169 0.64 -4.77 15.55
C THR A 169 -0.68 -4.13 15.98
N LEU A 170 -1.81 -4.77 15.68
CA LEU A 170 -3.11 -4.34 16.22
C LEU A 170 -3.09 -4.41 17.75
N ASP A 171 -3.43 -3.30 18.40
CA ASP A 171 -3.65 -3.26 19.84
C ASP A 171 -5.09 -3.67 20.15
N PHE A 172 -5.30 -4.96 20.39
CA PHE A 172 -6.61 -5.52 20.73
C PHE A 172 -7.16 -5.03 22.08
N ARG A 173 -6.37 -4.30 22.89
CA ARG A 173 -6.81 -3.73 24.17
C ARG A 173 -7.47 -2.36 24.00
N ALA A 174 -7.28 -1.72 22.86
CA ALA A 174 -7.80 -0.38 22.56
C ALA A 174 -9.12 -0.39 21.76
N VAL A 175 -9.64 -1.57 21.41
CA VAL A 175 -10.88 -1.70 20.62
C VAL A 175 -12.07 -1.40 21.55
N PRO A 176 -12.80 -0.28 21.37
CA PRO A 176 -14.03 -0.06 22.13
C PRO A 176 -15.03 -1.18 21.79
N PRO A 177 -15.89 -1.59 22.74
CA PRO A 177 -16.93 -2.57 22.46
C PRO A 177 -17.71 -2.08 21.23
N THR A 178 -17.76 -2.92 20.20
CA THR A 178 -18.40 -2.58 18.93
C THR A 178 -19.80 -2.07 19.20
N THR A 179 -20.07 -0.79 18.90
CA THR A 179 -21.44 -0.30 18.84
C THR A 179 -22.19 -1.20 17.88
N GLY A 180 -23.27 -1.81 18.35
CA GLY A 180 -24.00 -2.87 17.67
C GLY A 180 -24.26 -2.56 16.20
N TRP A 181 -23.88 -3.50 15.33
CA TRP A 181 -24.45 -3.60 14.00
C TRP A 181 -25.67 -4.50 14.16
N ASP A 182 -26.79 -3.90 14.58
CA ASP A 182 -28.13 -4.49 14.46
C ASP A 182 -28.60 -4.40 13.00
#